data_AF-A0A965Y026-F1
#
_entry.id   AF-A0A965Y026-F1
#
_cell.length_a   1.000
_cell.length_b   1.000
_cell.length_c   1.000
_cell.angle_alpha   90.00
_cell.angle_beta   90.00
_cell.angle_gamma   90.00
#
_symmetry.space_group_name_H-M   'P 1'
#
loop_
_entity.id
_entity.type
_entity.pdbx_description
1 polymer ?
#
loop_
_entity_poly.entity_id
_entity_poly.type
_entity_poly.pdbx_seq_one_letter_code
_entity_poly.pdbx_strand_id
1 'polypeptide(L)'
;MAASAFNVSGNWYKGNLHTHTTISDGTLAPADLVKLYRDMKYDFLAITDHRIYGIHEDLSSRELLLLPGVELDVRAPDDEAFCHHIVGLGLPGANRFEHGHQFQYPADMTVHEIIQELREGGNLCIYAHPAWSHVRHEVLDALDGLFGLEIYNHGCEVESLCGYSDNW
;
A
#
# COMPACT_ATOMS: atom_id res chain seq x y z
N MET A 1 8.41 -15.95 -29.44
CA MET A 1 9.15 -15.27 -28.37
C MET A 1 8.17 -14.32 -27.71
N ALA A 2 7.79 -14.57 -26.45
CA ALA A 2 6.94 -13.63 -25.73
C ALA A 2 7.74 -12.33 -25.52
N ALA A 3 7.17 -11.19 -25.91
CA ALA A 3 7.76 -9.90 -25.56
C ALA A 3 7.76 -9.80 -24.03
N SER A 4 8.93 -9.73 -23.40
CA SER A 4 9.02 -9.45 -21.97
C SER A 4 8.56 -8.01 -21.76
N ALA A 5 7.55 -7.80 -20.94
CA ALA A 5 7.16 -6.48 -20.45
C ALA A 5 8.33 -5.74 -19.77
N PHE A 6 9.38 -6.49 -19.40
CA PHE A 6 10.54 -6.01 -18.67
C PHE A 6 11.81 -5.84 -19.50
N ASN A 7 11.76 -6.04 -20.81
CA ASN A 7 12.93 -5.90 -21.70
C ASN A 7 12.71 -4.79 -22.75
N VAL A 8 12.17 -3.67 -22.28
CA VAL A 8 11.92 -2.47 -23.08
C VAL A 8 12.91 -1.36 -22.72
N SER A 9 13.29 -0.54 -23.70
CA SER A 9 14.11 0.64 -23.46
C SER A 9 13.35 1.64 -22.60
N GLY A 10 13.96 2.13 -21.52
CA GLY A 10 13.35 3.09 -20.60
C GLY A 10 14.19 3.28 -19.35
N ASN A 11 13.68 4.09 -18.42
CA ASN A 11 14.25 4.20 -17.07
C ASN A 11 13.63 3.11 -16.19
N TRP A 12 14.48 2.40 -15.45
CA TRP A 12 14.09 1.35 -14.52
C TRP A 12 14.23 1.90 -13.11
N TYR A 13 13.13 1.86 -12.35
CA TYR A 13 13.09 2.35 -10.97
C TYR A 13 12.73 1.20 -10.03
N LYS A 14 13.52 1.05 -8.96
CA LYS A 14 13.30 0.11 -7.88
C LYS A 14 12.54 0.82 -6.77
N GLY A 15 11.37 0.31 -6.40
CA GLY A 15 10.59 0.93 -5.33
C GLY A 15 9.92 -0.06 -4.40
N ASN A 16 9.47 0.45 -3.26
CA ASN A 16 8.54 -0.24 -2.38
C ASN A 16 7.34 0.67 -2.08
N LEU A 17 6.14 0.14 -2.25
CA LEU A 17 4.88 0.88 -2.08
C LEU A 17 4.16 0.55 -0.77
N HIS A 18 4.68 -0.38 0.01
CA HIS A 18 4.02 -0.87 1.22
C HIS A 18 5.05 -1.15 2.31
N THR A 19 5.14 -0.24 3.29
CA THR A 19 6.03 -0.38 4.45
C THR A 19 5.48 0.32 5.68
N HIS A 20 5.79 -0.25 6.84
CA HIS A 20 5.30 0.21 8.13
C HIS A 20 6.46 0.69 8.99
N THR A 21 6.18 1.65 9.85
CA THR A 21 7.15 2.22 10.80
C THR A 21 6.64 2.06 12.22
N THR A 22 7.42 2.55 13.18
CA THR A 22 6.98 2.64 14.59
C THR A 22 5.77 3.58 14.80
N ILE A 23 5.24 4.23 13.76
CA ILE A 23 3.99 5.00 13.84
C ILE A 23 2.78 4.07 13.98
N SER A 24 2.82 2.89 13.34
CA SER A 24 1.84 1.83 13.54
C SER A 24 2.48 0.60 14.20
N ASP A 25 2.84 -0.42 13.43
CA ASP A 25 3.29 -1.73 13.91
C ASP A 25 4.67 -2.15 13.36
N GLY A 26 5.32 -1.28 12.59
CA GLY A 26 6.69 -1.47 12.12
C GLY A 26 7.74 -1.31 13.21
N THR A 27 8.98 -1.69 12.89
CA THR A 27 10.08 -1.77 13.85
C THR A 27 11.08 -0.60 13.78
N LEU A 28 11.13 0.11 12.66
CA LEU A 28 12.02 1.25 12.45
C LEU A 28 11.23 2.57 12.47
N ALA A 29 11.82 3.62 13.02
CA ALA A 29 11.28 4.96 12.89
C ALA A 29 11.34 5.41 11.41
N PRO A 30 10.47 6.33 10.95
CA PRO A 30 10.44 6.77 9.56
C PRO A 30 11.82 7.18 9.01
N ALA A 31 12.60 7.97 9.75
CA ALA A 31 13.93 8.41 9.32
C ALA A 31 14.92 7.24 9.13
N ASP A 32 14.87 6.23 10.00
CA ASP A 32 15.74 5.05 9.93
C ASP A 32 15.33 4.13 8.78
N LEU A 33 14.02 3.96 8.55
CA LEU A 33 13.49 3.21 7.42
C LEU A 33 13.89 3.87 6.10
N VAL A 34 13.69 5.19 5.96
CA VAL A 34 14.11 5.94 4.76
C VAL A 34 15.61 5.80 4.52
N LYS A 35 16.42 5.88 5.57
CA LYS A 35 17.87 5.66 5.47
C LYS A 35 18.19 4.25 4.96
N LEU A 36 17.55 3.21 5.50
CA LEU A 36 17.75 1.83 5.07
C LEU A 36 17.47 1.66 3.57
N TYR A 37 16.32 2.14 3.08
CA TYR A 37 15.95 2.02 1.67
C TYR A 37 16.90 2.81 0.75
N ARG A 38 17.37 3.98 1.19
CA ARG A 38 18.38 4.77 0.46
C ARG A 38 19.71 4.02 0.34
N ASP A 39 20.16 3.39 1.42
CA ASP A 39 21.39 2.59 1.42
C ASP A 39 21.25 1.35 0.51
N MET A 40 20.03 0.80 0.40
CA MET A 40 19.67 -0.31 -0.50
C MET A 40 19.40 0.11 -1.96
N LYS A 41 19.63 1.39 -2.31
CA LYS A 41 19.50 1.94 -3.67
C LYS A 41 18.08 1.78 -4.26
N TYR A 42 17.06 2.02 -3.45
CA TYR A 42 15.71 2.23 -3.96
C TYR A 42 15.57 3.66 -4.50
N ASP A 43 14.76 3.81 -5.53
CA ASP A 43 14.45 5.08 -6.18
C ASP A 43 13.18 5.73 -5.60
N PHE A 44 12.25 4.93 -5.09
CA PHE A 44 11.07 5.43 -4.39
C PHE A 44 10.61 4.52 -3.23
N LEU A 45 9.96 5.13 -2.24
CA LEU A 45 9.41 4.47 -1.06
C LEU A 45 8.06 5.10 -0.68
N ALA A 46 7.08 4.29 -0.30
CA ALA A 46 5.89 4.74 0.41
C ALA A 46 5.88 4.17 1.83
N ILE A 47 5.66 5.03 2.81
CA ILE A 47 5.37 4.66 4.19
C ILE A 47 3.86 4.69 4.34
N THR A 48 3.27 3.53 4.63
CA THR A 48 1.83 3.27 4.59
C THR A 48 1.37 2.70 5.93
N ASP A 49 1.75 3.37 7.02
CA ASP A 49 1.35 2.96 8.36
C ASP A 49 -0.17 2.80 8.50
N HIS A 50 -0.60 1.86 9.34
CA HIS A 50 -2.02 1.56 9.53
C HIS A 50 -2.79 2.80 9.99
N ARG A 51 -3.76 3.23 9.17
CA ARG A 51 -4.75 4.28 9.47
C ARG A 51 -4.18 5.65 9.83
N ILE A 52 -2.89 5.88 9.59
CA ILE A 52 -2.22 7.15 9.85
C ILE A 52 -1.53 7.61 8.56
N TYR A 53 -2.01 8.72 7.99
CA TYR A 53 -1.52 9.20 6.69
C TYR A 53 -0.10 9.80 6.78
N GLY A 54 0.85 9.18 6.10
CA GLY A 54 2.25 9.60 6.05
C GLY A 54 2.51 10.59 4.92
N ILE A 55 3.17 11.71 5.24
CA ILE A 55 3.77 12.63 4.26
C ILE A 55 5.17 12.95 4.78
N HIS A 56 6.17 12.34 4.17
CA HIS A 56 7.57 12.42 4.61
C HIS A 56 8.46 13.10 3.56
N GLU A 57 7.94 14.17 2.93
CA GLU A 57 8.66 14.92 1.89
C GLU A 57 9.96 15.55 2.44
N ASP A 58 9.99 15.90 3.73
CA ASP A 58 11.16 16.40 4.43
C ASP A 58 12.31 15.37 4.52
N LEU A 59 11.99 14.08 4.47
CA LEU A 59 12.96 12.97 4.42
C LEU A 59 13.35 12.57 2.99
N SER A 60 12.65 13.10 1.99
CA SER A 60 12.89 12.85 0.57
C SER A 60 14.22 13.44 0.11
N SER A 61 14.84 12.81 -0.89
CA SER A 61 16.08 13.31 -1.48
C SER A 61 16.12 13.08 -2.98
N ARG A 62 17.18 13.55 -3.65
CA ARG A 62 17.34 13.34 -5.09
C ARG A 62 17.49 11.85 -5.45
N GLU A 63 17.98 11.06 -4.50
CA GLU A 63 18.25 9.63 -4.66
C GLU A 63 17.05 8.74 -4.28
N LEU A 64 16.11 9.24 -3.48
CA LEU A 64 14.96 8.46 -3.01
C LEU A 64 13.73 9.36 -2.86
N LEU A 65 12.73 9.13 -3.71
CA LEU A 65 11.44 9.81 -3.68
C LEU A 65 10.52 9.19 -2.63
N LEU A 66 9.98 10.00 -1.73
CA LEU A 66 8.98 9.57 -0.77
C LEU A 66 7.58 9.87 -1.29
N LEU A 67 6.75 8.84 -1.37
CA LEU A 67 5.35 8.94 -1.75
C LEU A 67 4.48 9.04 -0.49
N PRO A 68 3.52 9.99 -0.42
CA PRO A 68 2.50 9.99 0.61
C PRO A 68 1.67 8.72 0.58
N GLY A 69 1.26 8.21 1.74
CA GLY A 69 0.38 7.04 1.76
C GLY A 69 -0.10 6.61 3.14
N VAL A 70 -0.94 5.57 3.12
CA VAL A 70 -1.57 4.94 4.28
C VAL A 70 -2.00 3.53 3.90
N GLU A 71 -2.09 2.61 4.86
CA GLU A 71 -2.84 1.38 4.70
C GLU A 71 -4.13 1.46 5.54
N LEU A 72 -5.28 1.21 4.90
CA LEU A 72 -6.58 1.15 5.57
C LEU A 72 -7.14 -0.27 5.52
N ASP A 73 -7.82 -0.66 6.59
CA ASP A 73 -8.34 -2.01 6.76
C ASP A 73 -9.78 -2.05 7.28
N VAL A 74 -10.59 -2.93 6.69
CA VAL A 74 -11.97 -3.21 7.10
C VAL A 74 -12.25 -4.70 7.14
N ARG A 75 -13.14 -5.10 8.03
CA ARG A 75 -13.55 -6.50 8.16
C ARG A 75 -14.25 -7.00 6.89
N ALA A 76 -13.98 -8.24 6.52
CA ALA A 76 -14.77 -8.92 5.50
C ALA A 76 -16.17 -9.24 6.06
N PRO A 77 -17.26 -8.99 5.31
CA PRO A 77 -18.63 -9.15 5.83
C PRO A 77 -18.97 -10.57 6.30
N ASP A 78 -18.38 -11.59 5.66
CA ASP A 78 -18.73 -13.00 5.88
C ASP A 78 -17.76 -13.72 6.82
N ASP A 79 -16.70 -13.04 7.30
CA ASP A 79 -15.70 -13.64 8.17
C ASP A 79 -14.97 -12.59 9.01
N GLU A 80 -15.26 -12.60 10.32
CA GLU A 80 -14.64 -11.67 11.26
C GLU A 80 -13.13 -11.90 11.46
N ALA A 81 -12.58 -13.05 11.03
CA ALA A 81 -11.15 -13.33 11.07
C ALA A 81 -10.39 -12.69 9.90
N PHE A 82 -11.10 -12.22 8.86
CA PHE A 82 -10.49 -11.64 7.66
C PHE A 82 -10.80 -10.16 7.52
N CYS A 83 -9.83 -9.43 6.97
CA CYS A 83 -9.95 -8.01 6.65
C CYS A 83 -9.39 -7.73 5.25
N HIS A 84 -10.06 -6.81 4.57
CA HIS A 84 -9.56 -6.17 3.35
C HIS A 84 -8.54 -5.11 3.74
N HIS A 85 -7.43 -5.04 3.00
CA HIS A 85 -6.42 -4.00 3.15
C HIS A 85 -6.24 -3.24 1.84
N ILE A 86 -6.31 -1.91 1.94
CA ILE A 86 -6.15 -1.01 0.82
C ILE A 86 -5.01 -0.04 1.13
N VAL A 87 -3.96 -0.09 0.32
CA VAL A 87 -2.91 0.92 0.30
C VAL A 87 -3.39 2.13 -0.52
N GLY A 88 -3.40 3.30 0.13
CA GLY A 88 -3.62 4.59 -0.50
C GLY A 88 -2.29 5.27 -0.81
N LEU A 89 -2.10 5.72 -2.05
CA LEU A 89 -0.92 6.50 -2.46
C LEU A 89 -1.33 7.87 -2.99
N GLY A 90 -0.86 8.94 -2.36
CA GLY A 90 -1.24 10.31 -2.68
C GLY A 90 -0.72 10.76 -4.05
N LEU A 91 -1.61 11.29 -4.90
CA LEU A 91 -1.21 11.86 -6.18
C LEU A 91 -0.71 13.31 -6.02
N PRO A 92 0.42 13.68 -6.68
CA PRO A 92 0.90 15.05 -6.67
C PRO A 92 -0.17 16.05 -7.14
N GLY A 93 -0.43 17.08 -6.33
CA GLY A 93 -1.41 18.12 -6.64
C GLY A 93 -2.89 17.72 -6.49
N ALA A 94 -3.18 16.46 -6.14
CA ALA A 94 -4.55 15.99 -5.90
C ALA A 94 -4.78 15.51 -4.46
N ASN A 95 -3.72 15.11 -3.75
CA ASN A 95 -3.80 14.66 -2.35
C ASN A 95 -4.47 15.71 -1.45
N ARG A 96 -5.46 15.28 -0.66
CA ARG A 96 -6.22 16.15 0.26
C ARG A 96 -6.00 15.82 1.74
N PHE A 97 -5.30 14.73 2.05
CA PHE A 97 -4.99 14.37 3.42
C PHE A 97 -3.74 15.11 3.91
N GLU A 98 -3.71 15.43 5.19
CA GLU A 98 -2.58 16.05 5.87
C GLU A 98 -1.69 14.99 6.51
N HIS A 99 -0.43 15.35 6.78
CA HIS A 99 0.46 14.47 7.52
C HIS A 99 -0.10 14.18 8.92
N GLY A 100 -0.12 12.91 9.31
CA GLY A 100 -0.62 12.47 10.60
C GLY A 100 -2.14 12.40 10.70
N HIS A 101 -2.87 12.59 9.58
CA HIS A 101 -4.30 12.38 9.55
C HIS A 101 -4.63 10.94 9.99
N GLN A 102 -5.46 10.81 11.01
CA GLN A 102 -5.88 9.50 11.54
C GLN A 102 -7.27 9.17 11.03
N PHE A 103 -7.37 8.07 10.29
CA PHE A 103 -8.65 7.59 9.80
C PHE A 103 -9.41 6.88 10.92
N GLN A 104 -10.65 7.32 11.14
CA GLN A 104 -11.58 6.70 12.07
C GLN A 104 -12.90 6.48 11.36
N TYR A 105 -13.34 5.23 11.29
CA TYR A 105 -14.59 4.84 10.65
C TYR A 105 -15.32 3.79 11.48
N PRO A 106 -16.66 3.67 11.29
CA PRO A 106 -17.47 2.64 11.93
C PRO A 106 -16.97 1.22 11.65
N ALA A 107 -17.32 0.27 12.52
CA ALA A 107 -16.93 -1.13 12.36
C ALA A 107 -17.58 -1.81 11.14
N ASP A 108 -18.68 -1.25 10.64
CA ASP A 108 -19.44 -1.69 9.46
C ASP A 108 -19.04 -0.95 8.17
N MET A 109 -17.98 -0.12 8.22
CA MET A 109 -17.38 0.47 7.02
C MET A 109 -16.98 -0.64 6.03
N THR A 110 -17.35 -0.45 4.77
CA THR A 110 -17.10 -1.41 3.70
C THR A 110 -15.80 -1.09 2.96
N VAL A 111 -15.26 -2.09 2.26
CA VAL A 111 -14.08 -1.91 1.40
C VAL A 111 -14.36 -0.92 0.26
N HIS A 112 -15.59 -0.89 -0.27
CA HIS A 112 -16.02 0.10 -1.27
C HIS A 112 -15.96 1.53 -0.73
N GLU A 113 -16.41 1.74 0.51
CA GLU A 113 -16.37 3.06 1.14
C GLU A 113 -14.93 3.52 1.42
N ILE A 114 -14.04 2.63 1.85
CA ILE A 114 -12.61 2.95 2.01
C ILE A 114 -11.96 3.33 0.69
N ILE A 115 -12.22 2.56 -0.37
CA ILE A 115 -11.71 2.89 -1.71
C ILE A 115 -12.25 4.24 -2.15
N GLN A 116 -13.54 4.52 -1.92
CA GLN A 116 -14.14 5.81 -2.26
C GLN A 116 -13.49 6.96 -1.48
N GLU A 117 -13.31 6.83 -0.16
CA GLU A 117 -12.69 7.84 0.69
C GLU A 117 -11.27 8.19 0.22
N LEU A 118 -10.44 7.18 -0.03
CA LEU A 118 -9.09 7.38 -0.56
C LEU A 118 -9.10 8.08 -1.91
N ARG A 119 -9.98 7.67 -2.83
CA ARG A 119 -10.10 8.27 -4.17
C ARG A 119 -10.56 9.72 -4.12
N GLU A 120 -11.56 10.03 -3.29
CA GLU A 120 -12.03 11.41 -3.08
C GLU A 120 -10.94 12.28 -2.43
N GLY A 121 -10.08 11.67 -1.61
CA GLY A 121 -8.85 12.25 -1.08
C GLY A 121 -7.69 12.36 -2.08
N GLY A 122 -7.88 11.97 -3.34
CA GLY A 122 -6.87 12.09 -4.40
C GLY A 122 -5.78 11.03 -4.36
N ASN A 123 -6.10 9.82 -3.89
CA ASN A 123 -5.16 8.70 -3.81
C ASN A 123 -5.43 7.63 -4.88
N LEU A 124 -4.36 6.98 -5.34
CA LEU A 124 -4.46 5.67 -5.97
C LEU A 124 -4.75 4.62 -4.91
N CYS A 125 -5.61 3.64 -5.23
CA CYS A 125 -5.94 2.54 -4.33
C CYS A 125 -5.32 1.25 -4.84
N ILE A 126 -4.47 0.61 -4.04
CA ILE A 126 -3.89 -0.69 -4.33
C ILE A 126 -4.46 -1.67 -3.31
N TYR A 127 -5.05 -2.75 -3.79
CA TYR A 127 -5.48 -3.82 -2.90
C TYR A 127 -4.24 -4.59 -2.43
N ALA A 128 -4.03 -4.64 -1.11
CA ALA A 128 -2.83 -5.20 -0.51
C ALA A 128 -3.01 -6.68 -0.16
N HIS A 129 -1.92 -7.43 -0.31
CA HIS A 129 -1.75 -8.84 0.11
C HIS A 129 -3.03 -9.71 0.10
N PRO A 130 -3.72 -9.83 -1.04
CA PRO A 130 -5.02 -10.49 -1.13
C PRO A 130 -5.00 -11.95 -0.64
N ALA A 131 -3.90 -12.69 -0.87
CA ALA A 131 -3.77 -14.07 -0.40
C ALA A 131 -3.78 -14.18 1.13
N TRP A 132 -3.10 -13.26 1.83
CA TRP A 132 -3.12 -13.17 3.29
C TRP A 132 -4.51 -12.78 3.80
N SER A 133 -5.22 -11.90 3.08
CA SER A 133 -6.61 -11.53 3.36
C SER A 133 -7.64 -12.62 3.04
N HIS A 134 -7.25 -13.77 2.47
CA HIS A 134 -8.17 -14.83 2.00
C HIS A 134 -9.28 -14.32 1.07
N VAL A 135 -9.02 -13.24 0.32
CA VAL A 135 -10.04 -12.66 -0.56
C VAL A 135 -10.24 -13.54 -1.78
N ARG A 136 -11.50 -13.77 -2.16
CA ARG A 136 -11.82 -14.49 -3.40
C ARG A 136 -11.80 -13.53 -4.60
N HIS A 137 -11.50 -14.04 -5.79
CA HIS A 137 -11.48 -13.24 -7.01
C HIS A 137 -12.80 -12.54 -7.29
N GLU A 138 -13.94 -13.16 -6.98
CA GLU A 138 -15.25 -12.55 -7.22
C GLU A 138 -15.46 -11.28 -6.39
N VAL A 139 -14.80 -11.18 -5.24
CA VAL A 139 -14.81 -9.95 -4.44
C VAL A 139 -13.98 -8.89 -5.14
N LEU A 140 -12.76 -9.22 -5.60
CA LEU A 140 -11.90 -8.29 -6.32
C LEU A 140 -12.54 -7.78 -7.63
N ASP A 141 -13.19 -8.67 -8.38
CA ASP A 141 -13.92 -8.34 -9.62
C ASP A 141 -15.10 -7.39 -9.38
N ALA A 142 -15.64 -7.37 -8.17
CA ALA A 142 -16.74 -6.49 -7.75
C ALA A 142 -16.25 -5.15 -7.14
N LEU A 143 -14.94 -4.95 -6.99
CA LEU A 143 -14.38 -3.69 -6.46
C LEU A 143 -14.08 -2.72 -7.60
N ASP A 144 -14.83 -1.63 -7.63
CA ASP A 144 -14.54 -0.51 -8.52
C ASP A 144 -13.52 0.45 -7.89
N GLY A 145 -12.56 0.92 -8.70
CA GLY A 145 -11.67 2.01 -8.29
C GLY A 145 -10.29 1.63 -7.80
N LEU A 146 -9.97 0.34 -7.78
CA LEU A 146 -8.60 -0.12 -7.63
C LEU A 146 -7.76 0.32 -8.83
N PHE A 147 -6.60 0.87 -8.53
CA PHE A 147 -5.54 1.14 -9.52
C PHE A 147 -4.66 -0.10 -9.74
N GLY A 148 -4.49 -0.92 -8.71
CA GLY A 148 -3.65 -2.11 -8.77
C GLY A 148 -3.92 -3.10 -7.65
N LEU A 149 -3.18 -4.21 -7.71
CA LEU A 149 -3.23 -5.32 -6.78
C LEU A 149 -1.78 -5.73 -6.46
N GLU A 150 -1.49 -5.98 -5.19
CA GLU A 150 -0.24 -6.66 -4.84
C GLU A 150 -0.27 -8.11 -5.30
N ILE A 151 0.62 -8.45 -6.23
CA ILE A 151 0.85 -9.85 -6.65
C ILE A 151 1.88 -10.56 -5.77
N TYR A 152 2.72 -9.79 -5.07
CA TYR A 152 3.71 -10.29 -4.13
C TYR A 152 3.83 -9.36 -2.92
N ASN A 153 3.77 -9.92 -1.71
CA ASN A 153 4.05 -9.23 -0.46
C ASN A 153 5.10 -10.02 0.35
N HIS A 154 6.25 -9.39 0.64
CA HIS A 154 7.35 -10.08 1.32
C HIS A 154 7.08 -10.36 2.80
N GLY A 155 6.38 -9.46 3.50
CA GLY A 155 6.03 -9.64 4.91
C GLY A 155 5.14 -10.88 5.09
N CYS A 156 4.06 -10.95 4.31
CA CYS A 156 3.14 -12.09 4.30
C CYS A 156 3.83 -13.42 3.94
N GLU A 157 4.83 -13.40 3.05
CA GLU A 157 5.61 -14.60 2.72
C GLU A 157 6.39 -15.11 3.93
N VAL A 158 7.15 -14.22 4.58
CA VAL A 158 8.03 -14.58 5.70
C VAL A 158 7.22 -15.01 6.93
N GLU A 159 6.08 -14.34 7.17
CA GLU A 159 5.30 -14.55 8.38
C GLU A 159 4.31 -15.70 8.26
N SER A 160 3.73 -15.91 7.07
CA SER A 160 2.55 -16.75 6.90
C SER A 160 2.55 -17.61 5.62
N LEU A 161 3.62 -17.59 4.82
CA LEU A 161 3.73 -18.33 3.53
C LEU A 161 2.60 -18.02 2.53
N CYS A 162 2.13 -16.77 2.54
CA CYS A 162 1.04 -16.29 1.68
C CYS A 162 1.41 -15.00 0.94
N GLY A 163 2.70 -14.79 0.67
CA GLY A 163 3.12 -13.57 -0.03
C GLY A 163 2.76 -13.58 -1.51
N TYR A 164 2.64 -14.78 -2.09
CA TYR A 164 2.32 -14.95 -3.50
C TYR A 164 0.82 -14.94 -3.75
N SER A 165 0.37 -13.93 -4.49
CA SER A 165 -1.02 -13.76 -4.93
C SER A 165 -1.17 -14.13 -6.41
N ASP A 166 -0.52 -15.21 -6.82
CA ASP A 166 -0.66 -15.87 -8.12
C ASP A 166 -1.20 -17.31 -8.01
N ASN A 167 -1.30 -17.84 -6.79
CA ASN A 167 -1.70 -19.23 -6.50
C ASN A 167 -3.21 -19.40 -6.31
N TRP A 168 -3.98 -18.92 -7.26
CA TRP A 168 -5.44 -19.01 -7.24
C TRP A 168 -5.97 -19.95 -8.31
#